data_AF-A0A8H8R8W0-F1
#
_entry.id   AF-A0A8H8R8W0-F1
#
_cell.length_a   1.000
_cell.length_b   1.000
_cell.length_c   1.000
_cell.angle_alpha   90.00
_cell.angle_beta   90.00
_cell.angle_gamma   90.00
#
_symmetry.space_group_name_H-M   'P 1'
#
loop_
_entity.id
_entity.type
_entity.pdbx_description
1 polymer ?
#
loop_
_entity_poly.entity_id
_entity_poly.type
_entity_poly.pdbx_seq_one_letter_code
_entity_poly.pdbx_strand_id
1 'polypeptide(L)'
;MLLQDNKARQTATLYDAVAGRVSSAGFIPKRLVFSSTRDTPSSSAAPVPPEAVLFRRKNAPTRFAEDDIYFASDRRPGIKLPESDLLKALHCYASDFYLRNTTDGGAQDWKSLDDTGLIALGILMEEASSLSMTGDLVFAEGERIADSFLPRSKAQQASRTPKPTRKLKSRASKKRRLYEPSVNFDID
;
A
#
# COMPACT_ATOMS: atom_id res chain seq x y z
N MET A 1 29.18 29.84 28.40
CA MET A 1 28.58 28.52 28.65
C MET A 1 28.19 27.95 27.28
N LEU A 2 29.01 27.09 26.71
CA LEU A 2 28.82 26.57 25.34
C LEU A 2 27.71 25.49 25.36
N LEU A 3 26.58 25.76 24.70
CA LEU A 3 25.59 24.74 24.38
C LEU A 3 26.24 23.74 23.40
N GLN A 4 26.56 22.55 23.90
CA GLN A 4 26.90 21.43 23.03
C GLN A 4 25.59 20.91 22.43
N ASP A 5 25.36 21.22 21.16
CA ASP A 5 24.29 20.62 20.38
C ASP A 5 24.48 19.09 20.37
N ASN A 6 23.75 18.39 21.22
CA ASN A 6 23.64 16.94 21.19
C ASN A 6 22.82 16.53 19.96
N LYS A 7 23.44 16.62 18.79
CA LYS A 7 22.86 16.08 17.56
C LYS A 7 22.87 14.55 17.70
N ALA A 8 21.71 13.99 18.08
CA ALA A 8 21.49 12.55 18.11
C ALA A 8 22.07 11.93 16.83
N ARG A 9 22.99 10.97 16.99
CA ARG A 9 23.57 10.26 15.85
C ARG A 9 22.43 9.53 15.15
N GLN A 10 22.03 10.02 13.98
CA GLN A 10 21.02 9.36 13.16
C GLN A 10 21.51 7.95 12.82
N THR A 11 20.72 6.95 13.20
CA THR A 11 20.99 5.57 12.86
C THR A 11 20.52 5.33 11.43
N ALA A 12 21.39 4.76 10.61
CA ALA A 12 21.02 4.37 9.25
C ALA A 12 19.87 3.35 9.29
N THR A 13 18.81 3.63 8.56
CA THR A 13 17.70 2.70 8.38
C THR A 13 17.93 1.79 7.17
N LEU A 14 17.14 0.72 7.04
CA LEU A 14 17.12 -0.09 5.82
C LEU A 14 16.77 0.79 4.61
N TYR A 15 15.81 1.69 4.76
CA TYR A 15 15.37 2.60 3.70
C TYR A 15 16.50 3.49 3.19
N ASP A 16 17.36 3.97 4.08
CA ASP A 16 18.53 4.77 3.68
C ASP A 16 19.56 3.94 2.89
N ALA A 17 19.72 2.66 3.24
CA ALA A 17 20.59 1.74 2.52
C ALA A 17 20.04 1.43 1.11
N VAL A 18 18.74 1.13 1.01
CA VAL A 18 18.06 0.90 -0.27
C VAL A 18 18.12 2.14 -1.16
N ALA A 19 18.01 3.34 -0.58
CA ALA A 19 18.18 4.60 -1.30
C ALA A 19 19.64 4.93 -1.67
N GLY A 20 20.61 4.06 -1.34
CA GLY A 20 22.02 4.24 -1.64
C GLY A 20 22.69 5.38 -0.86
N ARG A 21 22.12 5.77 0.28
CA ARG A 21 22.61 6.90 1.10
C ARG A 21 23.60 6.50 2.17
N VAL A 22 23.84 5.20 2.34
CA VAL A 22 24.62 4.66 3.46
C VAL A 22 25.76 3.80 2.92
N SER A 23 26.95 4.02 3.46
CA SER A 23 28.16 3.23 3.24
C SER A 23 28.61 2.53 4.52
N SER A 24 29.71 1.79 4.43
CA SER A 24 30.34 1.12 5.57
C SER A 24 30.73 2.11 6.67
N ALA A 25 31.08 3.34 6.30
CA ALA A 25 31.49 4.41 7.21
C ALA A 25 30.31 5.25 7.77
N GLY A 26 29.09 5.10 7.25
CA GLY A 26 27.92 5.87 7.68
C GLY A 26 27.17 6.49 6.51
N PHE A 27 26.58 7.67 6.70
CA PHE A 27 25.88 8.36 5.60
C PHE A 27 26.88 8.88 4.55
N ILE A 28 26.57 8.63 3.28
CA ILE A 28 27.36 9.08 2.14
C ILE A 28 27.12 10.60 1.96
N PRO A 29 28.18 11.43 2.00
CA PRO A 29 28.02 12.86 1.81
C PRO A 29 27.63 13.16 0.36
N LYS A 30 26.70 14.10 0.15
CA LYS A 30 26.24 14.52 -1.18
C LYS A 30 27.38 15.01 -2.09
N ARG A 31 28.44 15.55 -1.49
CA ARG A 31 29.65 15.97 -2.17
C ARG A 31 30.78 15.05 -1.73
N LEU A 32 31.18 14.15 -2.62
CA LEU A 32 32.33 13.29 -2.39
C LEU A 32 33.59 14.13 -2.57
N VAL A 33 34.42 14.19 -1.52
CA VAL A 33 35.74 14.81 -1.60
C VAL A 33 36.72 13.69 -1.90
N PHE A 34 37.16 13.62 -3.15
CA PHE A 34 38.21 12.71 -3.57
C PHE A 34 39.57 13.38 -3.36
N SER A 35 40.54 12.61 -2.87
CA SER A 35 41.93 13.09 -2.85
C SER A 35 42.44 13.20 -4.29
N SER A 36 43.05 14.33 -4.64
CA SER A 36 43.65 14.57 -5.96
C SER A 36 44.75 13.55 -6.33
N THR A 37 45.26 12.80 -5.35
CA THR A 37 46.37 11.85 -5.51
C THR A 37 45.95 10.38 -5.54
N ARG A 38 44.64 10.08 -5.52
CA ARG A 38 44.15 8.70 -5.40
C ARG A 38 43.27 8.31 -6.59
N ASP A 39 43.71 7.32 -7.34
CA ASP A 39 43.02 6.80 -8.53
C ASP A 39 41.88 5.81 -8.20
N THR A 40 41.77 5.37 -6.95
CA THR A 40 40.70 4.47 -6.49
C THR A 40 39.70 5.19 -5.60
N PRO A 41 38.39 5.20 -5.92
CA PRO A 41 37.39 5.74 -5.02
C PRO A 41 37.39 4.96 -3.70
N SER A 42 37.34 5.68 -2.57
CA SER A 42 37.33 5.06 -1.25
C SER A 42 36.12 4.14 -1.09
N SER A 43 36.34 2.92 -0.57
CA SER A 43 35.25 1.99 -0.23
C SER A 43 34.22 2.59 0.74
N SER A 44 34.60 3.59 1.53
CA SER A 44 33.70 4.36 2.40
C SER A 44 32.70 5.27 1.65
N ALA A 45 32.87 5.47 0.35
CA ALA A 45 31.91 6.20 -0.50
C ALA A 45 30.96 5.25 -1.25
N ALA A 46 31.23 3.94 -1.26
CA ALA A 46 30.38 2.97 -1.93
C ALA A 46 29.12 2.68 -1.09
N PRO A 47 27.93 2.67 -1.70
CA PRO A 47 26.71 2.22 -1.03
C PRO A 47 26.85 0.79 -0.52
N VAL A 48 26.40 0.55 0.71
CA VAL A 48 26.38 -0.77 1.32
C VAL A 48 25.04 -1.44 1.01
N PRO A 49 25.03 -2.75 0.71
CA PRO A 49 23.79 -3.45 0.40
C PRO A 49 22.88 -3.54 1.64
N PRO A 50 21.55 -3.60 1.46
CA PRO A 50 20.58 -3.46 2.55
C PRO A 50 20.73 -4.55 3.62
N GLU A 51 21.04 -5.78 3.23
CA GLU A 51 21.27 -6.88 4.15
C GLU A 51 22.45 -6.58 5.10
N ALA A 52 23.55 -6.00 4.59
CA ALA A 52 24.68 -5.66 5.44
C ALA A 52 24.32 -4.60 6.49
N VAL A 53 23.36 -3.71 6.22
CA VAL A 53 22.85 -2.74 7.20
C VAL A 53 21.97 -3.40 8.26
N LEU A 54 21.11 -4.35 7.87
CA LEU A 54 20.29 -5.12 8.81
C LEU A 54 21.14 -5.92 9.79
N PHE A 55 22.11 -6.67 9.26
CA PHE A 55 22.91 -7.59 10.06
C PHE A 55 24.06 -6.94 10.83
N ARG A 56 24.29 -5.63 10.65
CA ARG A 56 25.20 -4.83 11.48
C ARG A 56 24.56 -4.36 12.79
N ARG A 57 23.24 -4.49 12.94
CA ARG A 57 22.52 -4.05 14.14
C ARG A 57 22.86 -4.93 15.35
N LYS A 58 22.82 -4.32 16.53
CA LYS A 58 22.94 -5.05 17.80
C LYS A 58 21.81 -6.08 17.87
N ASN A 59 22.14 -7.33 18.20
CA ASN A 59 21.23 -8.48 18.23
C ASN A 59 20.74 -8.98 16.87
N ALA A 60 21.44 -8.68 15.78
CA ALA A 60 21.14 -9.34 14.52
C ALA A 60 21.43 -10.86 14.61
N PRO A 61 20.57 -11.73 14.05
CA PRO A 61 20.83 -13.16 13.98
C PRO A 61 22.12 -13.46 13.22
N THR A 62 22.85 -14.49 13.66
CA THR A 62 24.02 -15.00 12.92
C THR A 62 23.58 -15.53 11.56
N ARG A 63 24.25 -15.09 10.49
CA ARG A 63 24.01 -15.60 9.14
C ARG A 63 24.93 -16.78 8.85
N PHE A 64 24.34 -17.80 8.26
CA PHE A 64 25.04 -18.90 7.62
C PHE A 64 24.72 -18.87 6.12
N ALA A 65 25.69 -19.21 5.28
CA ALA A 65 25.47 -19.21 3.83
C ALA A 65 24.43 -20.28 3.43
N GLU A 66 24.31 -21.32 4.25
CA GLU A 66 23.44 -22.47 4.07
C GLU A 66 22.01 -22.22 4.59
N ASP A 67 21.81 -21.31 5.54
CA ASP A 67 20.49 -21.03 6.15
C ASP A 67 20.25 -19.51 6.25
N ASP A 68 20.51 -18.82 5.14
CA ASP A 68 20.38 -17.37 5.10
C ASP A 68 18.90 -16.94 5.14
N ILE A 69 18.52 -16.31 6.26
CA ILE A 69 17.15 -15.85 6.53
C ILE A 69 16.73 -14.76 5.53
N TYR A 70 17.66 -13.92 5.07
CA TYR A 70 17.33 -12.78 4.22
C TYR A 70 16.94 -13.19 2.79
N PHE A 71 17.66 -14.16 2.22
CA PHE A 71 17.40 -14.72 0.88
C PHE A 71 16.60 -16.02 0.95
N ALA A 72 15.71 -16.15 1.93
CA ALA A 72 14.88 -17.34 2.09
C ALA A 72 13.90 -17.55 0.92
N SER A 73 13.52 -16.48 0.21
CA SER A 73 12.68 -16.53 -0.99
C SER A 73 13.30 -17.40 -2.10
N ASP A 74 14.60 -17.29 -2.30
CA ASP A 74 15.31 -17.93 -3.41
C ASP A 74 15.34 -19.45 -3.27
N ARG A 75 15.21 -19.93 -2.02
CA ARG A 75 15.19 -21.35 -1.65
C ARG A 75 13.78 -21.94 -1.64
N ARG A 76 12.74 -21.12 -1.72
CA ARG A 76 11.33 -21.55 -1.68
C ARG A 76 10.64 -21.22 -3.00
N PRO A 77 11.03 -21.90 -4.10
CA PRO A 77 10.37 -21.73 -5.38
C PRO A 77 8.90 -22.16 -5.24
N GLY A 78 7.97 -21.25 -5.57
CA GLY A 78 6.53 -21.50 -5.51
C GLY A 78 5.76 -20.56 -4.58
N ILE A 79 6.43 -19.89 -3.63
CA ILE A 79 5.80 -18.82 -2.86
C ILE A 79 6.03 -17.51 -3.61
N LYS A 80 5.03 -17.07 -4.38
CA LYS A 80 5.05 -15.77 -5.06
C LYS A 80 4.55 -14.71 -4.07
N LEU A 81 5.35 -13.66 -3.87
CA LEU A 81 4.89 -12.49 -3.12
C LEU A 81 3.89 -11.69 -3.97
N PRO A 82 2.90 -11.04 -3.34
CA PRO A 82 1.99 -10.15 -4.05
C PRO A 82 2.73 -9.04 -4.79
N GLU A 83 2.11 -8.55 -5.85
CA GLU A 83 2.64 -7.43 -6.61
C GLU A 83 2.74 -6.16 -5.74
N SER A 84 3.84 -5.43 -5.91
CA SER A 84 4.19 -4.32 -5.02
C SER A 84 3.26 -3.10 -5.17
N ASP A 85 2.79 -2.80 -6.39
CA ASP A 85 1.87 -1.72 -6.67
C ASP A 85 0.46 -2.04 -6.14
N LEU A 86 0.04 -3.31 -6.17
CA LEU A 86 -1.16 -3.79 -5.48
C LEU A 86 -1.08 -3.52 -3.98
N LEU A 87 0.02 -3.90 -3.31
CA LEU A 87 0.19 -3.65 -1.89
C LEU A 87 0.19 -2.15 -1.57
N LYS A 88 0.82 -1.31 -2.41
CA LYS A 88 0.79 0.15 -2.25
C LYS A 88 -0.62 0.72 -2.41
N ALA A 89 -1.36 0.26 -3.43
CA ALA A 89 -2.72 0.70 -3.68
C ALA A 89 -3.65 0.33 -2.52
N LEU A 90 -3.54 -0.89 -2.03
CA LEU A 90 -4.30 -1.42 -0.91
C LEU A 90 -4.00 -0.68 0.39
N HIS A 91 -2.71 -0.43 0.68
CA HIS A 91 -2.30 0.33 1.85
C HIS A 91 -2.82 1.77 1.78
N CYS A 92 -2.64 2.44 0.64
CA CYS A 92 -3.14 3.80 0.42
C CYS A 92 -4.66 3.88 0.60
N TYR A 93 -5.40 2.95 -0.01
CA TYR A 93 -6.85 2.85 0.14
C TYR A 93 -7.27 2.66 1.60
N ALA A 94 -6.67 1.70 2.30
CA ALA A 94 -7.00 1.42 3.68
C ALA A 94 -6.69 2.61 4.61
N SER A 95 -5.54 3.27 4.42
CA SER A 95 -5.18 4.47 5.16
C SER A 95 -6.20 5.60 4.95
N ASP A 96 -6.58 5.87 3.70
CA ASP A 96 -7.60 6.88 3.38
C ASP A 96 -8.98 6.50 3.94
N PHE A 97 -9.32 5.21 3.91
CA PHE A 97 -10.57 4.70 4.47
C PHE A 97 -10.63 4.93 5.98
N TYR A 98 -9.61 4.52 6.72
CA TYR A 98 -9.57 4.66 8.18
C TYR A 98 -9.49 6.12 8.64
N LEU A 99 -8.77 6.97 7.89
CA LEU A 99 -8.71 8.40 8.16
C LEU A 99 -10.09 9.08 8.08
N ARG A 100 -10.97 8.61 7.18
CA ARG A 100 -12.27 9.22 6.92
C ARG A 100 -13.41 8.60 7.73
N ASN A 101 -13.34 7.31 8.05
CA ASN A 101 -14.47 6.56 8.60
C ASN A 101 -14.39 6.32 10.11
N THR A 102 -13.25 6.59 10.75
CA THR A 102 -13.10 6.43 12.21
C THR A 102 -12.89 7.77 12.89
N THR A 103 -13.50 7.97 14.06
CA THR A 103 -13.44 9.24 14.80
C THR A 103 -12.04 9.57 15.35
N ASP A 104 -11.18 8.56 15.49
CA ASP A 104 -9.79 8.67 15.95
C ASP A 104 -8.79 8.67 14.77
N GLY A 105 -9.26 8.78 13.53
CA GLY A 105 -8.43 8.65 12.33
C GLY A 105 -7.87 7.23 12.14
N GLY A 106 -8.51 6.23 12.75
CA GLY A 106 -8.15 4.82 12.67
C GLY A 106 -7.00 4.43 13.56
N ALA A 107 -6.61 5.26 14.54
CA ALA A 107 -5.42 5.11 15.40
C ALA A 107 -5.24 3.73 16.04
N GLN A 108 -6.33 2.98 16.28
CA GLN A 108 -6.28 1.60 16.75
C GLN A 108 -6.33 0.56 15.63
N ASP A 109 -7.10 0.83 14.57
CA ASP A 109 -7.37 -0.12 13.50
C ASP A 109 -6.22 -0.22 12.49
N TRP A 110 -5.50 0.87 12.21
CA TRP A 110 -4.36 0.86 11.26
C TRP A 110 -3.25 -0.09 11.71
N LYS A 111 -3.14 -0.35 13.01
CA LYS A 111 -2.13 -1.27 13.58
C LYS A 111 -2.36 -2.72 13.15
N SER A 112 -3.58 -3.08 12.76
CA SER A 112 -3.91 -4.42 12.25
C SER A 112 -3.44 -4.64 10.80
N LEU A 113 -3.17 -3.55 10.06
CA LEU A 113 -2.64 -3.58 8.70
C LEU A 113 -1.13 -3.28 8.71
N ASP A 114 -0.39 -4.04 9.51
CA ASP A 114 1.07 -4.02 9.52
C ASP A 114 1.65 -4.73 8.29
N ASP A 115 2.98 -4.78 8.16
CA ASP A 115 3.67 -5.45 7.04
C ASP A 115 3.12 -6.87 6.81
N THR A 116 2.83 -7.60 7.90
CA THR A 116 2.29 -8.96 7.86
C THR A 116 0.83 -8.98 7.37
N GLY A 117 -0.03 -8.15 7.96
CA GLY A 117 -1.44 -8.04 7.59
C GLY A 117 -1.62 -7.57 6.15
N LEU A 118 -0.79 -6.62 5.70
CA LEU A 118 -0.81 -6.11 4.33
C LEU A 118 -0.41 -7.19 3.32
N ILE A 119 0.63 -7.98 3.60
CA ILE A 119 1.02 -9.11 2.75
C ILE A 119 -0.09 -10.17 2.71
N ALA A 120 -0.66 -10.53 3.87
CA ALA A 120 -1.75 -11.51 3.92
C ALA A 120 -2.96 -11.06 3.09
N LEU A 121 -3.33 -9.78 3.20
CA LEU A 121 -4.42 -9.19 2.41
C LEU A 121 -4.11 -9.17 0.91
N GLY A 122 -2.86 -8.86 0.52
CA GLY A 122 -2.41 -8.94 -0.87
C GLY A 122 -2.52 -10.35 -1.46
N ILE A 123 -2.10 -11.38 -0.71
CA ILE A 123 -2.24 -12.79 -1.13
C ILE A 123 -3.72 -13.11 -1.35
N LEU A 124 -4.59 -12.76 -0.41
CA LEU A 124 -6.03 -13.02 -0.53
C LEU A 124 -6.64 -12.33 -1.75
N MET A 125 -6.20 -11.11 -2.09
CA MET A 125 -6.71 -10.39 -3.25
C MET A 125 -6.24 -10.99 -4.58
N GLU A 126 -4.99 -11.42 -4.68
CA GLU A 126 -4.48 -12.11 -5.88
C GLU A 126 -5.14 -13.47 -6.08
N GLU A 127 -5.32 -14.24 -5.00
CA GLU A 127 -6.03 -15.53 -5.05
C GLU A 127 -7.51 -15.35 -5.40
N ALA A 128 -8.17 -14.35 -4.81
CA ALA A 128 -9.56 -14.02 -5.14
C ALA A 128 -9.70 -13.67 -6.63
N SER A 129 -8.81 -12.81 -7.16
CA SER A 129 -8.78 -12.47 -8.58
C SER A 129 -8.61 -13.71 -9.47
N SER A 130 -7.71 -14.62 -9.08
CA SER A 130 -7.39 -15.84 -9.81
C SER A 130 -8.53 -16.87 -9.80
N LEU A 131 -9.43 -16.81 -8.81
CA LEU A 131 -10.54 -17.77 -8.67
C LEU A 131 -11.65 -17.53 -9.70
N SER A 132 -11.86 -16.29 -10.14
CA SER A 132 -12.83 -16.03 -11.22
C SER A 132 -12.17 -16.22 -12.59
N MET A 133 -12.82 -16.97 -13.47
CA MET A 133 -12.31 -17.22 -14.84
C MET A 133 -12.09 -15.93 -15.65
N THR A 134 -12.65 -14.79 -15.21
CA THR A 134 -12.59 -13.49 -15.92
C THR A 134 -11.99 -12.36 -15.08
N GLY A 135 -11.64 -12.59 -13.81
CA GLY A 135 -11.03 -11.59 -12.91
C GLY A 135 -11.93 -10.44 -12.45
N ASP A 136 -13.04 -10.15 -13.15
CA ASP A 136 -13.76 -8.87 -13.06
C ASP A 136 -14.95 -8.85 -12.07
N LEU A 137 -15.42 -10.02 -11.60
CA LEU A 137 -16.68 -10.12 -10.85
C LEU A 137 -16.62 -10.92 -9.55
N VAL A 138 -15.43 -11.31 -9.07
CA VAL A 138 -15.27 -12.19 -7.88
C VAL A 138 -16.10 -11.74 -6.68
N PHE A 139 -16.14 -10.43 -6.41
CA PHE A 139 -16.84 -9.87 -5.25
C PHE A 139 -18.27 -9.39 -5.56
N ALA A 140 -18.69 -9.44 -6.82
CA ALA A 140 -20.01 -8.99 -7.28
C ALA A 140 -20.91 -10.17 -7.70
N GLU A 141 -20.34 -11.33 -8.01
CA GLU A 141 -21.10 -12.54 -8.31
C GLU A 141 -21.67 -13.16 -7.04
N GLY A 142 -23.00 -13.28 -6.97
CA GLY A 142 -23.66 -14.07 -5.94
C GLY A 142 -23.53 -15.55 -6.27
N GLU A 143 -23.37 -16.40 -5.25
CA GLU A 143 -23.43 -17.85 -5.39
C GLU A 143 -24.74 -18.23 -6.12
N ARG A 144 -24.61 -18.79 -7.33
CA ARG A 144 -25.75 -19.43 -7.97
C ARG A 144 -26.00 -20.72 -7.21
N ILE A 145 -26.83 -20.66 -6.18
CA ILE A 145 -27.43 -21.85 -5.56
C ILE A 145 -28.08 -22.59 -6.73
N ALA A 146 -27.49 -23.71 -7.13
CA ALA A 146 -28.13 -24.58 -8.08
C ALA A 146 -29.46 -24.99 -7.44
N ASP A 147 -30.58 -24.69 -8.10
CA ASP A 147 -31.93 -25.09 -7.71
C ASP A 147 -32.11 -26.64 -7.78
N SER A 148 -31.21 -27.42 -7.20
CA SER A 148 -31.27 -28.88 -7.22
C SER A 148 -32.03 -29.48 -6.03
N PHE A 149 -32.63 -28.67 -5.14
CA PHE A 149 -33.38 -29.20 -3.97
C PHE A 149 -34.68 -28.48 -3.61
N LEU A 150 -35.33 -27.77 -4.54
CA LEU A 150 -36.71 -27.32 -4.31
C LEU A 150 -37.70 -28.23 -5.06
N PRO A 151 -38.54 -29.03 -4.36
CA PRO A 151 -39.62 -29.74 -5.03
C PRO A 151 -40.63 -28.70 -5.52
N ARG A 152 -40.73 -28.58 -6.84
CA ARG A 152 -41.69 -27.73 -7.56
C ARG A 152 -43.12 -28.16 -7.22
N SER A 153 -43.71 -27.58 -6.19
CA SER A 153 -45.15 -27.70 -5.94
C SER A 153 -45.88 -26.85 -6.98
N LYS A 154 -46.59 -27.53 -7.89
CA LYS A 154 -47.53 -26.90 -8.80
C LYS A 154 -48.68 -26.32 -7.99
N ALA A 155 -48.78 -25.00 -7.87
CA ALA A 155 -50.02 -24.34 -7.50
C ALA A 155 -50.09 -22.92 -8.06
N GLN A 156 -51.15 -22.70 -8.84
CA GLN A 156 -51.81 -21.42 -9.10
C GLN A 156 -51.18 -20.49 -10.13
N GLN A 157 -51.49 -20.82 -11.38
CA GLN A 157 -51.89 -19.84 -12.38
C GLN A 157 -52.93 -18.87 -11.77
N ALA A 158 -52.54 -17.63 -11.57
CA ALA A 158 -53.47 -16.50 -11.47
C ALA A 158 -52.87 -15.33 -12.26
N SER A 159 -53.43 -15.14 -13.44
CA SER A 159 -53.22 -14.04 -14.38
C SER A 159 -53.19 -12.66 -13.70
N ARG A 160 -52.07 -11.94 -13.82
CA ARG A 160 -52.05 -10.48 -13.71
C ARG A 160 -51.14 -9.89 -14.80
N THR A 161 -51.77 -9.54 -15.92
CA THR A 161 -51.19 -8.66 -16.95
C THR A 161 -50.87 -7.29 -16.36
N PRO A 162 -49.68 -6.70 -16.58
CA PRO A 162 -49.49 -5.26 -16.41
C PRO A 162 -49.85 -4.53 -17.71
N LYS A 163 -50.88 -3.68 -17.67
CA LYS A 163 -51.19 -2.73 -18.75
C LYS A 163 -50.16 -1.58 -18.76
N PRO A 164 -49.78 -1.05 -19.94
CA PRO A 164 -48.85 0.07 -20.08
C PRO A 164 -49.57 1.44 -20.00
N THR A 165 -48.77 2.52 -19.92
CA THR A 165 -49.04 3.99 -19.96
C THR A 165 -48.63 4.67 -18.64
N ARG A 166 -47.96 5.84 -18.56
CA ARG A 166 -47.82 6.97 -19.49
C ARG A 166 -46.64 7.89 -19.09
N LYS A 167 -45.85 8.28 -20.09
CA LYS A 167 -45.15 9.56 -20.36
C LYS A 167 -44.25 10.26 -19.30
N LEU A 168 -43.05 10.58 -19.81
CA LEU A 168 -42.03 11.54 -19.37
C LEU A 168 -42.57 12.80 -18.67
N LYS A 169 -41.89 13.18 -17.58
CA LYS A 169 -41.64 14.59 -17.26
C LYS A 169 -40.15 14.79 -16.94
N SER A 170 -39.46 15.42 -17.89
CA SER A 170 -38.12 15.99 -17.74
C SER A 170 -38.11 16.99 -16.58
N ARG A 171 -37.24 16.78 -15.58
CA ARG A 171 -36.94 17.80 -14.58
C ARG A 171 -35.63 18.49 -14.97
N ALA A 172 -35.74 19.78 -15.23
CA ALA A 172 -34.68 20.65 -15.72
C ALA A 172 -33.55 20.82 -14.68
N SER A 173 -32.32 20.71 -15.16
CA SER A 173 -31.08 20.96 -14.41
C SER A 173 -30.92 22.46 -14.13
N LYS A 174 -31.10 22.87 -12.87
CA LYS A 174 -30.85 24.25 -12.45
C LYS A 174 -29.38 24.40 -12.05
N LYS A 175 -28.57 24.88 -12.99
CA LYS A 175 -27.19 25.37 -12.76
C LYS A 175 -27.18 26.37 -11.61
N ARG A 176 -26.52 26.06 -10.49
CA ARG A 176 -26.22 27.02 -9.43
C ARG A 176 -24.95 27.76 -9.84
N ARG A 177 -25.14 29.03 -10.17
CA ARG A 177 -24.12 30.00 -10.55
C ARG A 177 -23.29 30.33 -9.30
N LEU A 178 -21.97 30.28 -9.43
CA LEU A 178 -21.00 30.71 -8.43
C LEU A 178 -21.23 32.19 -8.13
N TYR A 179 -21.32 32.54 -6.85
CA TYR A 179 -21.31 33.92 -6.38
C TYR A 179 -19.88 34.22 -5.93
N GLU A 180 -19.17 34.99 -6.75
CA GLU A 180 -17.94 35.69 -6.36
C GLU A 180 -18.34 36.91 -5.52
N PRO A 181 -17.94 37.01 -4.24
CA PRO A 181 -18.06 38.27 -3.51
C PRO A 181 -16.92 39.20 -3.92
N SER A 182 -17.25 40.27 -4.63
CA SER A 182 -16.37 41.42 -4.86
C SER A 182 -15.98 42.05 -3.52
N VAL A 183 -14.71 41.94 -3.15
CA VAL A 183 -14.13 42.69 -2.04
C VAL A 183 -13.81 44.09 -2.55
N ASN A 184 -14.59 45.08 -2.11
CA ASN A 184 -14.23 46.49 -2.25
C ASN A 184 -13.08 46.76 -1.26
N PHE A 185 -11.93 47.17 -1.79
CA PHE A 185 -10.86 47.77 -1.00
C PHE A 185 -10.98 49.28 -1.19
N ASP A 186 -11.61 49.94 -0.21
CA ASP A 186 -11.49 51.38 -0.04
C ASP A 186 -10.07 51.66 0.47
N ILE A 187 -9.33 52.50 -0.27
CA ILE A 187 -8.02 53.02 0.12
C ILE A 187 -8.23 54.51 0.37
N ASP A 188 -8.01 54.93 1.62
CA ASP A 188 -7.53 56.27 1.99
C ASP A 188 -6.22 56.10 2.76
#